data_AF-A0A923RBV8-F1
#
_entry.id   AF-A0A923RBV8-F1
#
_cell.length_a   1.000
_cell.length_b   1.000
_cell.length_c   1.000
_cell.angle_alpha   90.00
_cell.angle_beta   90.00
_cell.angle_gamma   90.00
#
_symmetry.space_group_name_H-M   'P 1'
#
loop_
_entity.id
_entity.type
_entity.pdbx_description
1 polymer ?
#
loop_
_entity_poly.entity_id
_entity_poly.type
_entity_poly.pdbx_seq_one_letter_code
_entity_poly.pdbx_strand_id
1 'polypeptide(L)'
;MLNKITVLFLSLVLVNQVHANSINTLEFDSNVEAPLKQQMLDDLNFIASVKGSATTALHQQIFGKVEGDAYAKWFTARIFSIGKNSCGSANAVACVIPFQDPNKMWVTKNYTQFDHPQVARVSVIYHEARHSESEHGNWSHGKCPTPFLNAQGQNMTSIWTGALLQGQPACDITPFGSYGSQTILLKNLAMNCANCNAKVKADAELFASDQLGRVVNPAAKAQMLKDFGMR
;
A
#
# COMPACT_ATOMS: atom_id res chain seq x y z
N MET A 1 58.29 17.37 -40.74
CA MET A 1 58.08 16.47 -39.58
C MET A 1 57.05 17.11 -38.65
N LEU A 2 55.76 16.81 -38.77
CA LEU A 2 54.78 17.11 -37.72
C LEU A 2 53.56 16.21 -37.92
N ASN A 3 53.54 15.07 -37.23
CA ASN A 3 52.41 14.15 -37.18
C ASN A 3 51.40 14.69 -36.16
N LYS A 4 50.20 15.05 -36.63
CA LYS A 4 49.05 15.36 -35.77
C LYS A 4 48.31 14.07 -35.46
N ILE A 5 48.37 13.64 -34.20
CA ILE A 5 47.59 12.52 -33.68
C ILE A 5 46.27 13.10 -33.15
N THR A 6 45.17 12.78 -33.85
CA THR A 6 43.81 13.08 -33.40
C THR A 6 43.37 11.98 -32.43
N VAL A 7 43.24 12.32 -31.15
CA VAL A 7 42.70 11.40 -30.13
C VAL A 7 41.18 11.49 -30.15
N LEU A 8 40.53 10.44 -30.64
CA LEU A 8 39.07 10.27 -30.58
C LEU A 8 38.69 9.80 -29.16
N PHE A 9 38.05 10.68 -28.38
CA PHE A 9 37.43 10.28 -27.11
C PHE A 9 36.11 9.56 -27.42
N LEU A 10 36.11 8.23 -27.31
CA LEU A 10 34.90 7.41 -27.36
C LEU A 10 34.22 7.48 -26.00
N SER A 11 33.24 8.38 -25.85
CA SER A 11 32.39 8.44 -24.65
C SER A 11 31.48 7.20 -24.63
N LEU A 12 31.86 6.20 -23.85
CA LEU A 12 31.02 5.03 -23.59
C LEU A 12 29.80 5.46 -22.77
N VAL A 13 28.68 5.70 -23.42
CA VAL A 13 27.38 5.90 -22.77
C VAL A 13 26.95 4.56 -22.21
N LEU A 14 27.28 4.30 -20.94
CA LEU A 14 26.66 3.24 -20.14
C LEU A 14 25.18 3.58 -19.99
N VAL A 15 24.36 3.08 -20.92
CA VAL A 15 22.92 3.00 -20.74
C VAL A 15 22.71 2.04 -19.57
N ASN A 16 22.51 2.59 -18.37
CA ASN A 16 22.03 1.82 -17.23
C ASN A 16 20.74 1.14 -17.70
N GLN A 17 20.80 -0.17 -17.95
CA GLN A 17 19.61 -0.98 -18.09
C GLN A 17 18.91 -0.93 -16.73
N VAL A 18 17.95 0.00 -16.64
CA VAL A 18 16.99 0.04 -15.55
C VAL A 18 16.31 -1.31 -15.58
N HIS A 19 16.59 -2.14 -14.58
CA HIS A 19 15.97 -3.45 -14.45
C HIS A 19 14.48 -3.19 -14.34
N ALA A 20 13.73 -3.49 -15.40
CA ALA A 20 12.29 -3.44 -15.39
C ALA A 20 11.81 -4.54 -14.45
N ASN A 21 11.63 -4.19 -13.18
CA ASN A 21 11.21 -5.11 -12.13
C ASN A 21 9.83 -5.70 -12.46
N SER A 22 9.77 -7.03 -12.52
CA SER A 22 8.71 -8.02 -12.23
C SER A 22 7.21 -7.67 -12.08
N ILE A 23 6.73 -6.44 -12.22
CA ILE A 23 5.30 -6.10 -12.14
C ILE A 23 4.53 -6.62 -13.38
N ASN A 24 5.22 -6.83 -14.49
CA ASN A 24 4.63 -7.31 -15.75
C ASN A 24 4.13 -8.77 -15.71
N THR A 25 4.31 -9.49 -14.60
CA THR A 25 3.84 -10.88 -14.45
C THR A 25 2.47 -10.98 -13.77
N LEU A 26 1.85 -9.85 -13.39
CA LEU A 26 0.55 -9.86 -12.73
C LEU A 26 -0.56 -10.28 -13.70
N GLU A 27 -1.27 -11.36 -13.37
CA GLU A 27 -2.38 -11.85 -14.17
C GLU A 27 -3.67 -11.08 -13.83
N PHE A 28 -4.47 -10.77 -14.85
CA PHE A 28 -5.76 -10.12 -14.67
C PHE A 28 -6.87 -10.98 -15.26
N ASP A 29 -7.90 -11.25 -14.47
CA ASP A 29 -9.10 -11.92 -14.95
C ASP A 29 -9.70 -11.21 -16.16
N SER A 30 -10.43 -11.96 -16.97
CA SER A 30 -11.15 -11.43 -18.15
C SER A 30 -12.21 -10.38 -17.78
N ASN A 31 -12.69 -10.39 -16.53
CA ASN A 31 -13.68 -9.43 -16.04
C ASN A 31 -13.08 -8.12 -15.51
N VAL A 32 -11.74 -7.98 -15.45
CA VAL A 32 -11.09 -6.70 -15.14
C VAL A 32 -10.98 -5.89 -16.43
N GLU A 33 -11.62 -4.74 -16.51
CA GLU A 33 -11.62 -3.93 -17.73
C GLU A 33 -10.25 -3.26 -18.00
N ALA A 34 -9.90 -3.03 -19.26
CA ALA A 34 -8.59 -2.48 -19.64
C ALA A 34 -8.21 -1.17 -18.91
N PRO A 35 -9.12 -0.19 -18.69
CA PRO A 35 -8.79 1.01 -17.92
C PRO A 35 -8.40 0.70 -16.46
N LEU A 36 -9.08 -0.25 -15.83
CA LEU A 36 -8.77 -0.67 -14.47
C LEU A 36 -7.43 -1.42 -14.39
N LYS A 37 -7.14 -2.29 -15.38
CA LYS A 37 -5.82 -2.94 -15.50
C LYS A 37 -4.71 -1.88 -15.58
N GLN A 38 -4.87 -0.88 -16.45
CA GLN A 38 -3.88 0.17 -16.61
C GLN A 38 -3.72 0.99 -15.32
N GLN A 39 -4.81 1.39 -14.67
CA GLN A 39 -4.77 2.12 -13.40
C GLN A 39 -3.98 1.36 -12.32
N MET A 40 -4.20 0.05 -12.18
CA MET A 40 -3.47 -0.78 -11.22
C MET A 40 -2.00 -0.93 -11.58
N LEU A 41 -1.67 -1.10 -12.86
CA LEU A 41 -0.28 -1.13 -13.31
C LEU A 41 0.41 0.21 -13.06
N ASP A 42 -0.27 1.33 -13.26
CA ASP A 42 0.25 2.67 -12.96
C ASP A 42 0.46 2.88 -11.47
N ASP A 43 -0.44 2.39 -10.62
CA ASP A 43 -0.33 2.40 -9.16
C ASP A 43 0.88 1.57 -8.69
N LEU A 44 1.09 0.39 -9.27
CA LEU A 44 2.24 -0.48 -8.97
C LEU A 44 3.56 0.13 -9.51
N ASN A 45 3.54 0.74 -10.68
CA ASN A 45 4.71 1.43 -11.23
C ASN A 45 5.09 2.65 -10.39
N PHE A 46 4.11 3.39 -9.88
CA PHE A 46 4.34 4.50 -8.97
C PHE A 46 5.07 4.04 -7.71
N ILE A 47 4.55 3.02 -7.00
CA ILE A 47 5.18 2.55 -5.76
C ILE A 47 6.55 1.93 -6.02
N ALA A 48 6.74 1.27 -7.17
CA ALA A 48 8.04 0.75 -7.60
C ALA A 48 9.05 1.83 -8.02
N SER A 49 8.62 3.09 -8.17
CA SER A 49 9.51 4.23 -8.44
C SER A 49 9.97 4.95 -7.18
N VAL A 50 9.42 4.62 -6.01
CA VAL A 50 9.72 5.31 -4.74
C VAL A 50 11.18 5.11 -4.34
N LYS A 51 11.80 6.20 -3.88
CA LYS A 51 13.13 6.21 -3.28
C LYS A 51 13.08 6.89 -1.93
N GLY A 52 13.69 6.27 -0.93
CA GLY A 52 13.62 6.71 0.45
C GLY A 52 14.94 7.29 0.93
N SER A 53 14.88 8.25 1.84
CA SER A 53 16.07 8.74 2.56
C SER A 53 16.27 8.05 3.92
N ALA A 54 15.21 7.49 4.48
CA ALA A 54 15.19 6.82 5.78
C ALA A 54 14.04 5.78 5.83
N THR A 55 13.94 5.04 6.93
CA THR A 55 12.87 4.08 7.19
C THR A 55 12.62 3.99 8.69
N THR A 56 11.36 3.84 9.11
CA THR A 56 11.06 3.60 10.53
C THR A 56 11.27 2.13 10.90
N ALA A 57 11.33 1.82 12.19
CA ALA A 57 11.66 0.46 12.64
C ALA A 57 10.54 -0.52 12.30
N LEU A 58 9.27 -0.12 12.40
CA LEU A 58 8.15 -0.98 12.01
C LEU A 58 8.10 -1.18 10.49
N HIS A 59 8.41 -0.16 9.70
CA HIS A 59 8.46 -0.29 8.24
C HIS A 59 9.55 -1.27 7.80
N GLN A 60 10.72 -1.17 8.41
CA GLN A 60 11.84 -2.09 8.16
C GLN A 60 11.48 -3.56 8.42
N GLN A 61 10.58 -3.84 9.36
CA GLN A 61 10.14 -5.21 9.66
C GLN A 61 9.18 -5.79 8.61
N ILE A 62 8.35 -4.96 7.98
CA ILE A 62 7.34 -5.42 7.03
C ILE A 62 7.89 -5.37 5.60
N PHE A 63 8.32 -4.19 5.18
CA PHE A 63 8.66 -3.88 3.79
C PHE A 63 10.16 -3.70 3.56
N GLY A 64 10.94 -3.54 4.63
CA GLY A 64 12.36 -3.21 4.55
C GLY A 64 12.58 -1.71 4.32
N LYS A 65 13.44 -1.38 3.34
CA LYS A 65 13.72 0.01 2.97
C LYS A 65 12.50 0.64 2.30
N VAL A 66 12.39 1.97 2.39
CA VAL A 66 11.43 2.76 1.61
C VAL A 66 11.94 2.86 0.17
N GLU A 67 11.91 1.74 -0.55
CA GLU A 67 12.48 1.62 -1.89
C GLU A 67 11.54 0.81 -2.78
N GLY A 68 11.40 1.25 -4.03
CA GLY A 68 10.50 0.64 -5.00
C GLY A 68 10.73 -0.85 -5.22
N ASP A 69 11.99 -1.28 -5.31
CA ASP A 69 12.36 -2.70 -5.44
C ASP A 69 11.89 -3.53 -4.24
N ALA A 70 11.96 -2.97 -3.04
CA ALA A 70 11.54 -3.65 -1.82
C ALA A 70 10.02 -3.81 -1.79
N TYR A 71 9.29 -2.76 -2.15
CA TYR A 71 7.84 -2.79 -2.28
C TYR A 71 7.36 -3.75 -3.37
N ALA A 72 7.94 -3.66 -4.57
CA ALA A 72 7.62 -4.55 -5.68
C ALA A 72 7.85 -6.00 -5.30
N LYS A 73 9.03 -6.35 -4.76
CA LYS A 73 9.33 -7.70 -4.30
C LYS A 73 8.36 -8.18 -3.22
N TRP A 74 8.03 -7.32 -2.26
CA TRP A 74 7.10 -7.67 -1.19
C TRP A 74 5.71 -8.00 -1.73
N PHE A 75 5.20 -7.18 -2.66
CA PHE A 75 3.90 -7.37 -3.28
C PHE A 75 3.85 -8.59 -4.20
N THR A 76 4.81 -8.74 -5.11
CA THR A 76 4.79 -9.84 -6.11
C THR A 76 5.10 -11.19 -5.49
N ALA A 77 5.59 -11.25 -4.24
CA ALA A 77 5.70 -12.50 -3.48
C ALA A 77 4.35 -12.94 -2.89
N ARG A 78 3.33 -12.09 -2.92
CA ARG A 78 2.05 -12.25 -2.22
C ARG A 78 0.86 -12.30 -3.15
N ILE A 79 0.80 -11.43 -4.15
CA ILE A 79 -0.32 -11.35 -5.09
C ILE A 79 0.18 -11.67 -6.49
N PHE A 80 -0.45 -12.66 -7.12
CA PHE A 80 -0.12 -13.14 -8.47
C PHE A 80 -1.20 -12.80 -9.48
N SER A 81 -2.45 -12.62 -9.03
CA SER A 81 -3.55 -12.26 -9.92
C SER A 81 -4.54 -11.28 -9.30
N ILE A 82 -5.25 -10.56 -10.17
CA ILE A 82 -6.31 -9.63 -9.81
C ILE A 82 -7.60 -9.98 -10.55
N GLY A 83 -8.72 -10.00 -9.83
CA GLY A 83 -10.06 -10.15 -10.38
C GLY A 83 -11.06 -9.14 -9.83
N LYS A 84 -12.32 -9.26 -10.26
CA LYS A 84 -13.46 -8.56 -9.63
C LYS A 84 -14.37 -9.55 -8.90
N ASN A 85 -14.84 -9.17 -7.71
CA ASN A 85 -15.80 -9.93 -6.90
C ASN A 85 -16.60 -8.99 -5.98
N SER A 86 -17.67 -9.47 -5.35
CA SER A 86 -18.47 -8.76 -4.34
C SER A 86 -18.17 -9.27 -2.91
N CYS A 87 -16.92 -9.64 -2.66
CA CYS A 87 -16.46 -10.28 -1.42
C CYS A 87 -16.29 -9.29 -0.25
N GLY A 88 -16.06 -9.84 0.94
CA GLY A 88 -15.91 -9.09 2.19
C GLY A 88 -17.26 -8.63 2.72
N SER A 89 -17.62 -7.37 2.48
CA SER A 89 -18.90 -6.78 2.88
C SER A 89 -19.41 -5.84 1.78
N ALA A 90 -20.66 -5.37 1.90
CA ALA A 90 -21.21 -4.37 0.98
C ALA A 90 -20.37 -3.06 0.93
N ASN A 91 -19.56 -2.80 1.96
CA ASN A 91 -18.70 -1.62 2.08
C ASN A 91 -17.21 -1.92 1.80
N ALA A 92 -16.84 -3.18 1.51
CA ALA A 92 -15.46 -3.56 1.25
C ALA A 92 -15.00 -2.94 -0.07
N VAL A 93 -13.75 -2.46 -0.12
CA VAL A 93 -13.14 -1.84 -1.30
C VAL A 93 -12.47 -2.90 -2.16
N ALA A 94 -11.76 -3.82 -1.52
CA ALA A 94 -11.20 -5.03 -2.12
C ALA A 94 -11.23 -6.15 -1.07
N CYS A 95 -10.79 -7.34 -1.44
CA CYS A 95 -10.57 -8.44 -0.52
C CYS A 95 -9.50 -9.40 -1.05
N VAL A 96 -9.02 -10.26 -0.16
CA VAL A 96 -8.50 -11.59 -0.47
C VAL A 96 -9.45 -12.62 0.16
N ILE A 97 -9.63 -13.77 -0.50
CA ILE A 97 -10.39 -14.93 -0.03
C ILE A 97 -9.38 -16.07 0.16
N PRO A 98 -8.72 -16.15 1.33
CA PRO A 98 -7.54 -17.02 1.51
C PRO A 98 -7.81 -18.51 1.26
N PHE A 99 -9.04 -18.96 1.50
CA PHE A 99 -9.43 -20.36 1.31
C PHE A 99 -9.80 -20.72 -0.14
N GLN A 100 -9.93 -19.72 -1.02
CA GLN A 100 -10.20 -19.93 -2.44
C GLN A 100 -8.91 -19.76 -3.26
N ASP A 101 -8.23 -18.63 -3.08
CA ASP A 101 -6.93 -18.35 -3.69
C ASP A 101 -6.24 -17.27 -2.81
N PRO A 102 -5.24 -17.65 -1.99
CA PRO A 102 -4.58 -16.72 -1.08
C PRO A 102 -3.71 -15.69 -1.80
N ASN A 103 -3.35 -15.93 -3.07
CA ASN A 103 -2.51 -15.04 -3.85
C ASN A 103 -3.29 -14.24 -4.90
N LYS A 104 -4.62 -14.17 -4.75
CA LYS A 104 -5.50 -13.38 -5.60
C LYS A 104 -6.14 -12.25 -4.82
N MET A 105 -6.09 -11.06 -5.39
CA MET A 105 -6.83 -9.91 -4.90
C MET A 105 -8.08 -9.71 -5.76
N TRP A 106 -9.23 -9.50 -5.12
CA TRP A 106 -10.44 -9.12 -5.81
C TRP A 106 -10.81 -7.69 -5.47
N VAL A 107 -10.94 -6.83 -6.47
CA VAL A 107 -11.52 -5.50 -6.27
C VAL A 107 -13.03 -5.55 -6.38
N THR A 108 -13.70 -4.75 -5.55
CA THR A 108 -15.15 -4.64 -5.55
C THR A 108 -15.60 -3.41 -6.34
N LYS A 109 -16.92 -3.25 -6.46
CA LYS A 109 -17.52 -2.01 -7.02
C LYS A 109 -17.04 -0.75 -6.29
N ASN A 110 -16.76 -0.82 -4.98
CA ASN A 110 -16.35 0.34 -4.19
C ASN A 110 -14.94 0.83 -4.57
N TYR A 111 -14.07 -0.03 -5.11
CA TYR A 111 -12.75 0.38 -5.65
C TYR A 111 -12.90 1.24 -6.90
N THR A 112 -13.87 0.91 -7.76
CA THR A 112 -13.98 1.48 -9.12
C THR A 112 -15.00 2.61 -9.22
N GLN A 113 -15.98 2.68 -8.32
CA GLN A 113 -17.09 3.66 -8.44
C GLN A 113 -16.71 5.06 -7.97
N PHE A 114 -15.63 5.20 -7.20
CA PHE A 114 -15.16 6.47 -6.66
C PHE A 114 -13.76 6.77 -7.18
N ASP A 115 -13.51 8.03 -7.53
CA ASP A 115 -12.16 8.46 -7.89
C ASP A 115 -11.37 8.74 -6.61
N HIS A 116 -10.35 7.92 -6.38
CA HIS A 116 -9.45 8.03 -5.23
C HIS A 116 -8.04 8.37 -5.68
N PRO A 117 -7.29 9.20 -4.94
CA PRO A 117 -5.90 9.47 -5.25
C PRO A 117 -5.06 8.19 -5.37
N GLN A 118 -4.06 8.19 -6.25
CA GLN A 118 -3.16 7.04 -6.47
C GLN A 118 -2.59 6.46 -5.18
N VAL A 119 -2.18 7.31 -4.22
CA VAL A 119 -1.66 6.88 -2.92
C VAL A 119 -2.69 6.06 -2.13
N ALA A 120 -3.97 6.45 -2.16
CA ALA A 120 -5.04 5.72 -1.49
C ALA A 120 -5.20 4.33 -2.12
N ARG A 121 -5.21 4.25 -3.45
CA ARG A 121 -5.35 2.99 -4.18
C ARG A 121 -4.20 2.03 -3.90
N VAL A 122 -2.96 2.52 -3.96
CA VAL A 122 -1.77 1.75 -3.55
C VAL A 122 -1.91 1.23 -2.12
N SER A 123 -2.41 2.06 -1.21
CA SER A 123 -2.61 1.64 0.19
C SER A 123 -3.57 0.46 0.33
N VAL A 124 -4.63 0.39 -0.49
CA VAL A 124 -5.55 -0.75 -0.53
C VAL A 124 -4.86 -1.97 -1.12
N ILE A 125 -4.10 -1.82 -2.21
CA ILE A 125 -3.37 -2.94 -2.83
C ILE A 125 -2.44 -3.64 -1.82
N TYR A 126 -1.72 -2.87 -1.02
CA TYR A 126 -0.81 -3.42 0.00
C TYR A 126 -1.54 -3.93 1.25
N HIS A 127 -2.68 -3.32 1.59
CA HIS A 127 -3.60 -3.85 2.61
C HIS A 127 -4.08 -5.25 2.24
N GLU A 128 -4.58 -5.43 1.01
CA GLU A 128 -5.09 -6.72 0.57
C GLU A 128 -3.97 -7.76 0.44
N ALA A 129 -2.80 -7.37 -0.07
CA ALA A 129 -1.64 -8.26 -0.11
C ALA A 129 -1.27 -8.80 1.28
N ARG A 130 -1.51 -8.03 2.36
CA ARG A 130 -1.30 -8.50 3.72
C ARG A 130 -2.19 -9.70 4.06
N HIS A 131 -3.41 -9.75 3.54
CA HIS A 131 -4.34 -10.87 3.78
C HIS A 131 -3.91 -12.21 3.13
N SER A 132 -2.85 -12.23 2.32
CA SER A 132 -2.28 -13.46 1.75
C SER A 132 -1.38 -14.25 2.71
N GLU A 133 -0.96 -13.66 3.84
CA GLU A 133 0.04 -14.23 4.75
C GLU A 133 -0.58 -15.25 5.72
N SER A 134 -0.76 -16.49 5.26
CA SER A 134 -1.39 -17.59 6.01
C SER A 134 -0.65 -17.96 7.30
N GLU A 135 0.68 -17.82 7.34
CA GLU A 135 1.52 -18.06 8.51
C GLU A 135 1.22 -17.10 9.68
N HIS A 136 0.50 -16.01 9.38
CA HIS A 136 0.04 -15.01 10.33
C HIS A 136 -1.49 -15.00 10.46
N GLY A 137 -2.17 -16.07 10.07
CA GLY A 137 -3.62 -16.17 10.12
C GLY A 137 -4.33 -15.20 9.16
N ASN A 138 -3.68 -14.86 8.04
CA ASN A 138 -4.20 -13.96 7.00
C ASN A 138 -4.48 -12.53 7.50
N TRP A 139 -3.95 -12.14 8.66
CA TRP A 139 -4.16 -10.82 9.27
C TRP A 139 -5.63 -10.37 9.24
N SER A 140 -6.55 -11.24 9.66
CA SER A 140 -7.97 -10.93 9.67
C SER A 140 -8.27 -9.66 10.47
N HIS A 141 -9.26 -8.88 10.00
CA HIS A 141 -9.65 -7.67 10.70
C HIS A 141 -10.21 -7.99 12.09
N GLY A 142 -9.81 -7.17 13.07
CA GLY A 142 -10.46 -7.07 14.36
C GLY A 142 -11.79 -6.31 14.28
N LYS A 143 -12.64 -6.58 15.26
CA LYS A 143 -13.92 -5.87 15.43
C LYS A 143 -13.69 -4.48 16.02
N CYS A 144 -14.22 -3.46 15.38
CA CYS A 144 -14.22 -2.09 15.89
C CYS A 144 -15.15 -1.95 17.12
N PRO A 145 -14.82 -1.08 18.08
CA PRO A 145 -15.62 -0.89 19.29
C PRO A 145 -17.01 -0.31 18.99
N THR A 146 -17.88 -0.31 20.00
CA THR A 146 -19.19 0.36 19.94
C THR A 146 -19.40 1.13 21.26
N PRO A 147 -19.48 2.47 21.24
CA PRO A 147 -19.31 3.33 20.07
C PRO A 147 -17.85 3.34 19.55
N PHE A 148 -17.66 3.65 18.27
CA PHE A 148 -16.33 3.88 17.70
C PHE A 148 -16.19 5.35 17.30
N LEU A 149 -15.47 6.11 18.13
CA LEU A 149 -15.34 7.56 18.01
C LEU A 149 -13.91 7.98 17.67
N ASN A 150 -13.76 9.06 16.92
CA ASN A 150 -12.48 9.72 16.66
C ASN A 150 -12.05 10.59 17.85
N ALA A 151 -10.89 11.25 17.73
CA ALA A 151 -10.36 12.12 18.79
C ALA A 151 -11.26 13.34 19.11
N GLN A 152 -12.16 13.70 18.19
CA GLN A 152 -13.14 14.78 18.34
C GLN A 152 -14.49 14.29 18.87
N GLY A 153 -14.61 13.00 19.22
CA GLY A 153 -15.86 12.41 19.71
C GLY A 153 -16.91 12.14 18.63
N GLN A 154 -16.55 12.19 17.35
CA GLN A 154 -17.44 11.90 16.22
C GLN A 154 -17.33 10.44 15.80
N ASN A 155 -18.41 9.88 15.25
CA ASN A 155 -18.39 8.51 14.74
C ASN A 155 -17.31 8.32 13.67
N MET A 156 -16.52 7.25 13.82
CA MET A 156 -15.58 6.82 12.79
C MET A 156 -16.33 6.26 11.59
N THR A 157 -16.04 6.83 10.42
CA THR A 157 -16.57 6.41 9.12
C THR A 157 -15.45 6.03 8.17
N SER A 158 -15.73 5.15 7.23
CA SER A 158 -14.79 4.84 6.16
C SER A 158 -14.54 6.07 5.28
N ILE A 159 -13.27 6.47 5.12
CA ILE A 159 -12.88 7.52 4.15
C ILE A 159 -13.21 7.14 2.69
N TRP A 160 -13.42 5.85 2.40
CA TRP A 160 -13.74 5.35 1.06
C TRP A 160 -15.23 5.40 0.75
N THR A 161 -16.07 5.05 1.72
CA THR A 161 -17.50 4.78 1.48
C THR A 161 -18.45 5.60 2.35
N GLY A 162 -17.94 6.33 3.35
CA GLY A 162 -18.74 7.04 4.35
C GLY A 162 -19.46 6.12 5.35
N ALA A 163 -19.32 4.79 5.24
CA ALA A 163 -20.00 3.84 6.11
C ALA A 163 -19.49 3.91 7.56
N LEU A 164 -20.39 3.79 8.54
CA LEU A 164 -20.03 3.69 9.96
C LEU A 164 -19.21 2.43 10.23
N LEU A 165 -18.14 2.57 11.00
CA LEU A 165 -17.22 1.47 11.30
C LEU A 165 -17.52 0.73 12.62
N GLN A 166 -18.35 1.31 13.50
CA GLN A 166 -18.65 0.70 14.81
C GLN A 166 -19.19 -0.74 14.67
N GLY A 167 -18.62 -1.66 15.45
CA GLY A 167 -18.98 -3.08 15.42
C GLY A 167 -18.61 -3.85 14.15
N GLN A 168 -18.03 -3.21 13.12
CA GLN A 168 -17.60 -3.87 11.89
C GLN A 168 -16.22 -4.53 12.07
N PRO A 169 -15.91 -5.61 11.34
CA PRO A 169 -14.56 -6.15 11.24
C PRO A 169 -13.72 -5.24 10.32
N ALA A 170 -13.35 -4.06 10.83
CA ALA A 170 -12.68 -3.01 10.05
C ALA A 170 -11.59 -2.29 10.87
N CYS A 171 -11.04 -2.99 11.85
CA CYS A 171 -10.04 -2.48 12.78
C CYS A 171 -8.89 -3.47 12.93
N ASP A 172 -7.77 -3.03 13.50
CA ASP A 172 -6.64 -3.88 13.88
C ASP A 172 -6.35 -3.81 15.37
N ILE A 173 -5.83 -4.91 15.90
CA ILE A 173 -5.38 -5.01 17.31
C ILE A 173 -3.86 -5.05 17.45
N THR A 174 -3.11 -5.05 16.34
CA THR A 174 -1.64 -5.01 16.33
C THR A 174 -1.15 -3.98 15.30
N PRO A 175 0.12 -3.53 15.37
CA PRO A 175 0.69 -2.68 14.33
C PRO A 175 0.84 -3.38 12.97
N PHE A 176 0.80 -4.73 12.96
CA PHE A 176 1.15 -5.55 11.81
C PHE A 176 -0.07 -6.11 11.06
N GLY A 177 -1.28 -5.80 11.53
CA GLY A 177 -2.53 -6.08 10.80
C GLY A 177 -2.60 -5.29 9.49
N SER A 178 -3.65 -5.51 8.70
CA SER A 178 -3.74 -4.94 7.36
C SER A 178 -3.91 -3.41 7.34
N TYR A 179 -4.66 -2.82 8.28
CA TYR A 179 -4.72 -1.35 8.47
C TYR A 179 -3.44 -0.79 9.12
N GLY A 180 -2.83 -1.53 10.03
CA GLY A 180 -1.57 -1.18 10.68
C GLY A 180 -0.42 -1.10 9.68
N SER A 181 -0.24 -2.13 8.84
CA SER A 181 0.77 -2.17 7.79
C SER A 181 0.52 -1.11 6.72
N GLN A 182 -0.74 -0.88 6.34
CA GLN A 182 -1.15 0.21 5.45
C GLN A 182 -0.76 1.58 6.03
N THR A 183 -0.99 1.81 7.32
CA THR A 183 -0.57 3.04 8.01
C THR A 183 0.95 3.20 7.98
N ILE A 184 1.70 2.11 8.28
CA ILE A 184 3.17 2.12 8.31
C ILE A 184 3.75 2.46 6.93
N LEU A 185 3.22 1.86 5.86
CA LEU A 185 3.58 2.17 4.48
C LEU A 185 3.37 3.66 4.20
N LEU A 186 2.16 4.16 4.45
CA LEU A 186 1.79 5.53 4.11
C LEU A 186 2.55 6.58 4.94
N LYS A 187 2.77 6.37 6.23
CA LYS A 187 3.59 7.29 7.06
C LYS A 187 5.02 7.36 6.55
N ASN A 188 5.59 6.25 6.12
CA ASN A 188 6.95 6.27 5.56
C ASN A 188 7.01 6.94 4.19
N LEU A 189 5.98 6.83 3.35
CA LEU A 189 5.89 7.63 2.13
C LEU A 189 5.79 9.13 2.44
N ALA A 190 4.98 9.52 3.43
CA ALA A 190 4.83 10.91 3.84
C ALA A 190 6.14 11.50 4.39
N MET A 191 6.83 10.76 5.27
CA MET A 191 8.01 11.24 6.01
C MET A 191 9.31 11.06 5.22
N ASN A 192 9.50 9.93 4.56
CA ASN A 192 10.81 9.44 4.13
C ASN A 192 10.97 9.30 2.61
N CYS A 193 9.90 9.46 1.81
CA CYS A 193 10.03 9.42 0.35
C CYS A 193 10.76 10.66 -0.18
N ALA A 194 11.95 10.47 -0.73
CA ALA A 194 12.83 11.53 -1.20
C ALA A 194 12.40 12.08 -2.56
N ASN A 195 11.80 11.27 -3.43
CA ASN A 195 11.34 11.66 -4.77
C ASN A 195 9.83 11.91 -4.89
N CYS A 196 9.08 11.82 -3.79
CA CYS A 196 7.65 12.15 -3.78
C CYS A 196 7.42 13.65 -3.69
N ASN A 197 6.48 14.17 -4.49
CA ASN A 197 6.07 15.57 -4.41
C ASN A 197 5.20 15.85 -3.17
N ALA A 198 4.92 17.14 -2.91
CA ALA A 198 4.14 17.58 -1.74
C ALA A 198 2.72 16.98 -1.70
N LYS A 199 2.06 16.83 -2.86
CA LYS A 199 0.72 16.25 -2.93
C LYS A 199 0.73 14.79 -2.50
N VAL A 200 1.67 13.98 -3.02
CA VAL A 200 1.81 12.57 -2.66
C VAL A 200 2.03 12.41 -1.16
N LYS A 201 2.90 13.24 -0.57
CA LYS A 201 3.16 13.22 0.88
C LYS A 201 1.93 13.63 1.70
N ALA A 202 1.19 14.65 1.27
CA ALA A 202 -0.03 15.10 1.94
C ALA A 202 -1.15 14.05 1.85
N ASP A 203 -1.37 13.44 0.68
CA ASP A 203 -2.32 12.34 0.53
C ASP A 203 -1.92 11.17 1.45
N ALA A 204 -0.64 10.78 1.45
CA ALA A 204 -0.15 9.69 2.28
C ALA A 204 -0.40 9.95 3.77
N GLU A 205 -0.13 11.17 4.25
CA GLU A 205 -0.38 11.57 5.63
C GLU A 205 -1.88 11.52 6.00
N LEU A 206 -2.75 12.00 5.10
CA LEU A 206 -4.20 11.97 5.30
C LEU A 206 -4.72 10.54 5.46
N PHE A 207 -4.41 9.67 4.49
CA PHE A 207 -4.89 8.29 4.49
C PHE A 207 -4.24 7.44 5.60
N ALA A 208 -2.99 7.72 5.96
CA ALA A 208 -2.33 7.09 7.09
C ALA A 208 -3.02 7.43 8.41
N SER A 209 -3.39 8.70 8.59
CA SER A 209 -4.03 9.15 9.83
C SER A 209 -5.44 8.56 9.99
N ASP A 210 -6.19 8.41 8.89
CA ASP A 210 -7.47 7.66 8.89
C ASP A 210 -7.25 6.20 9.32
N GLN A 211 -6.27 5.51 8.71
CA GLN A 211 -6.00 4.10 9.01
C GLN A 211 -5.46 3.89 10.42
N LEU A 212 -4.64 4.80 10.96
CA LEU A 212 -4.18 4.76 12.35
C LEU A 212 -5.36 4.85 13.33
N GLY A 213 -6.43 5.55 12.93
CA GLY A 213 -7.70 5.59 13.64
C GLY A 213 -8.28 4.19 13.90
N ARG A 214 -8.05 3.25 12.97
CA ARG A 214 -8.57 1.86 12.98
C ARG A 214 -7.71 0.88 13.77
N VAL A 215 -6.55 1.30 14.27
CA VAL A 215 -5.79 0.51 15.24
C VAL A 215 -6.35 0.80 16.64
N VAL A 216 -7.07 -0.17 17.19
CA VAL A 216 -7.91 0.02 18.40
C VAL A 216 -7.23 -0.44 19.69
N ASN A 217 -6.20 -1.27 19.59
CA ASN A 217 -5.40 -1.63 20.76
C ASN A 217 -4.51 -0.43 21.17
N PRO A 218 -4.63 0.09 22.41
CA PRO A 218 -3.88 1.29 22.82
C PRO A 218 -2.36 1.10 22.80
N ALA A 219 -1.87 -0.09 23.17
CA ALA A 219 -0.43 -0.37 23.17
C ALA A 219 0.13 -0.44 21.75
N ALA A 220 -0.58 -1.11 20.83
CA ALA A 220 -0.23 -1.13 19.41
C ALA A 220 -0.19 0.28 18.81
N LYS A 221 -1.21 1.09 19.11
CA LYS A 221 -1.29 2.48 18.63
C LYS A 221 -0.16 3.34 19.19
N ALA A 222 0.14 3.22 20.48
CA ALA A 222 1.25 3.93 21.11
C ALA A 222 2.61 3.53 20.50
N GLN A 223 2.80 2.24 20.19
CA GLN A 223 4.00 1.76 19.51
C GLN A 223 4.16 2.40 18.12
N MET A 224 3.07 2.47 17.34
CA MET A 224 3.08 3.13 16.03
C MET A 224 3.36 4.63 16.12
N LEU A 225 2.68 5.34 17.03
CA LEU A 225 2.93 6.76 17.26
C LEU A 225 4.40 7.03 17.61
N LYS A 226 4.98 6.23 18.52
CA LYS A 226 6.40 6.31 18.87
C LYS A 226 7.32 6.07 17.68
N ASP A 227 7.03 5.05 16.86
CA ASP A 227 7.82 4.74 15.65
C ASP A 227 7.80 5.89 14.63
N PHE A 228 6.68 6.62 14.55
CA PHE A 228 6.53 7.80 13.68
C PHE A 228 7.05 9.11 14.31
N GLY A 229 7.57 9.07 15.54
CA GLY A 229 8.00 10.28 16.27
C GLY A 229 6.83 11.20 16.67
N MET A 230 5.61 10.65 16.75
CA MET A 230 4.39 11.34 17.16
C MET A 230 4.16 11.16 18.67
N ARG A 231 3.51 12.13 19.30
CA ARG A 231 3.15 12.11 20.72
C ARG A 231 1.74 11.58 20.92
#